data_AF-A0A2C9TR05-F1
#
_entry.id   AF-A0A2C9TR05-F1
#
_cell.length_a   1.000
_cell.length_b   1.000
_cell.length_c   1.000
_cell.angle_alpha   90.00
_cell.angle_beta   90.00
_cell.angle_gamma   90.00
#
_symmetry.space_group_name_H-M   'P 1'
#
loop_
_entity.id
_entity.type
_entity.pdbx_description
1 polymer ?
#
loop_
_entity_poly.entity_id
_entity_poly.type
_entity_poly.pdbx_seq_one_letter_code
_entity_poly.pdbx_strand_id
1 'polypeptide(L)'
;MEARSALAEIYGDIHAEPFKDGKVTDQETMDKELQSRLKKSLKQSLSLDFLVLRESYPEADPQPGDIVQIKSTKLGLNDLVRIVQVKTIRGINNVIVKQDVTLGEFNREQRYMK
;
A
#
# COMPACT_ATOMS: atom_id res chain seq x y z
N MET A 1 21.80 13.27 -11.16
CA MET A 1 21.52 13.12 -9.72
C MET A 1 20.73 11.85 -9.51
N GLU A 2 20.93 11.21 -8.36
CA GLU A 2 20.29 9.95 -8.02
C GLU A 2 19.39 10.15 -6.80
N ALA A 3 18.13 9.75 -6.91
CA ALA A 3 17.19 9.78 -5.81
C ALA A 3 17.14 8.37 -5.18
N ARG A 4 17.51 8.27 -3.90
CA ARG A 4 17.53 7.00 -3.16
C ARG A 4 16.36 6.92 -2.18
N SER A 5 15.73 5.76 -2.09
CA SER A 5 14.67 5.48 -1.12
C SER A 5 15.26 5.02 0.21
N ALA A 6 14.65 5.40 1.34
CA ALA A 6 15.00 4.83 2.65
C ALA A 6 14.79 3.30 2.71
N LEU A 7 13.87 2.78 1.88
CA LEU A 7 13.62 1.34 1.78
C LEU A 7 14.79 0.57 1.13
N ALA A 8 15.73 1.26 0.48
CA ALA A 8 16.92 0.63 -0.07
C ALA A 8 17.82 0.02 1.02
N GLU A 9 17.77 0.56 2.24
CA GLU A 9 18.49 -0.03 3.39
C GLU A 9 17.94 -1.41 3.78
N ILE A 10 16.66 -1.67 3.51
CA ILE A 10 15.96 -2.90 3.88
C ILE A 10 15.99 -3.92 2.73
N TYR A 11 15.77 -3.46 1.49
CA TYR A 11 15.56 -4.34 0.33
C TYR A 11 16.72 -4.33 -0.68
N GLY A 12 17.73 -3.49 -0.49
CA GLY A 12 18.82 -3.26 -1.45
C GLY A 12 18.48 -2.20 -2.51
N ASP A 13 19.48 -1.82 -3.30
CA ASP A 13 19.33 -0.80 -4.34
C ASP A 13 18.69 -1.40 -5.61
N ILE A 14 17.48 -0.94 -5.92
CA ILE A 14 16.75 -1.28 -7.15
C ILE A 14 16.77 -0.04 -8.05
N HIS A 15 17.45 -0.14 -9.19
CA HIS A 15 17.60 0.99 -10.12
C HIS A 15 16.46 1.01 -11.14
N ALA A 16 15.79 2.16 -11.24
CA ALA A 16 14.83 2.45 -12.31
C ALA A 16 15.55 3.00 -13.56
N GLU A 17 14.87 3.00 -14.70
CA GLU A 17 15.39 3.60 -15.93
C GLU A 17 15.70 5.10 -15.73
N PRO A 18 16.77 5.63 -16.35
CA PRO A 18 17.11 7.05 -16.26
C PRO A 18 15.98 7.93 -16.81
N PHE A 19 15.48 8.85 -15.98
CA PHE A 19 14.48 9.82 -16.41
C PHE A 19 15.15 11.04 -17.08
N LYS A 20 14.68 11.40 -18.27
CA LYS A 20 15.15 12.57 -19.04
C LYS A 20 13.96 13.42 -19.45
N ASP A 21 13.97 14.70 -19.08
CA ASP A 21 13.04 15.70 -19.60
C ASP A 21 13.84 16.88 -20.18
N GLY A 22 13.62 17.18 -21.47
CA GLY A 22 14.28 18.28 -22.17
C GLY A 22 13.63 19.65 -21.93
N LYS A 23 12.48 19.70 -21.25
CA LYS A 23 11.76 20.94 -20.94
C LYS A 23 12.15 21.52 -19.58
N VAL A 24 12.69 20.70 -18.68
CA VAL A 24 13.10 21.12 -17.34
C VAL A 24 14.53 21.66 -17.42
N THR A 25 14.67 22.98 -17.33
CA THR A 25 15.97 23.66 -17.39
C THR A 25 16.59 23.86 -16.01
N ASP A 26 15.77 23.85 -14.96
CA ASP A 26 16.19 24.06 -13.58
C ASP A 26 16.42 22.74 -12.84
N GLN A 27 17.55 22.68 -12.12
CA GLN A 27 18.02 21.49 -11.41
C GLN A 27 17.12 21.12 -10.23
N GLU A 28 16.64 22.10 -9.46
CA GLU A 28 15.77 21.84 -8.30
C GLU A 28 14.43 21.25 -8.72
N THR A 29 13.91 21.73 -9.86
CA THR A 29 12.65 21.23 -10.43
C THR A 29 12.79 19.77 -10.86
N MET A 30 13.92 19.40 -11.45
CA MET A 30 14.22 18.01 -11.84
C MET A 30 14.31 17.10 -10.62
N ASP A 31 14.94 17.54 -9.52
CA ASP A 31 15.04 16.77 -8.29
C ASP A 31 13.69 16.54 -7.62
N LYS A 32 12.83 17.57 -7.55
CA LYS A 32 11.47 17.44 -7.03
C LYS A 32 10.67 16.44 -7.86
N GLU A 33 10.83 16.44 -9.18
CA GLU A 33 10.15 15.48 -10.04
C GLU A 33 10.66 14.04 -9.83
N LEU A 34 11.98 13.85 -9.74
CA LEU A 34 12.59 12.56 -9.42
C LEU A 34 12.09 12.00 -8.08
N GLN A 35 12.07 12.83 -7.02
CA GLN A 35 11.54 12.41 -5.72
C GLN A 35 10.05 12.08 -5.77
N SER A 36 9.25 12.87 -6.49
CA SER A 36 7.81 12.62 -6.67
C SER A 36 7.55 11.29 -7.38
N ARG A 37 8.34 10.99 -8.42
CA ARG A 37 8.28 9.71 -9.14
C ARG A 37 8.70 8.54 -8.26
N LEU A 38 9.80 8.67 -7.53
CA LEU A 38 10.27 7.65 -6.60
C LEU A 38 9.19 7.32 -5.55
N LYS A 39 8.57 8.35 -4.96
CA LYS A 39 7.45 8.18 -4.02
C LYS A 39 6.26 7.47 -4.66
N LYS A 40 5.87 7.83 -5.88
CA LYS A 40 4.75 7.19 -6.60
C LYS A 40 5.05 5.75 -7.02
N SER A 41 6.31 5.42 -7.29
CA SER A 41 6.73 4.07 -7.68
C SER A 41 6.67 3.09 -6.51
N LEU A 42 6.87 3.56 -5.29
CA LEU A 42 6.85 2.75 -4.09
C LEU A 42 5.41 2.54 -3.63
N LYS A 43 4.63 1.78 -4.40
CA LYS A 43 3.32 1.32 -3.96
C LYS A 43 3.48 0.07 -3.12
N GLN A 44 3.37 0.21 -1.81
CA GLN A 44 3.29 -0.94 -0.91
C GLN A 44 1.82 -1.34 -0.76
N SER A 45 1.49 -2.53 -1.25
CA SER A 45 0.19 -3.17 -0.96
C SER A 45 0.44 -4.36 -0.04
N LEU A 46 -0.18 -4.35 1.14
CA LEU A 46 -0.16 -5.50 2.04
C LEU A 46 -1.51 -6.22 1.96
N SER A 47 -1.49 -7.53 1.75
CA SER A 47 -2.69 -8.37 1.82
C SER A 47 -2.69 -9.14 3.13
N LEU A 48 -3.79 -9.05 3.88
CA LEU A 48 -4.02 -9.80 5.11
C LEU A 48 -5.24 -10.71 4.94
N ASP A 49 -5.17 -11.93 5.49
CA ASP A 49 -6.32 -12.82 5.60
C ASP A 49 -7.07 -12.55 6.92
N PHE A 50 -8.30 -12.06 6.82
CA PHE A 50 -9.09 -11.60 7.96
C PHE A 50 -9.88 -12.70 8.67
N LEU A 51 -9.84 -13.95 8.19
CA LEU A 51 -10.39 -15.09 8.94
C LEU A 51 -9.79 -15.17 10.35
N VAL A 52 -8.46 -15.05 10.44
CA VAL A 52 -7.73 -15.05 11.71
C VAL A 52 -8.14 -13.88 12.60
N LEU A 53 -8.46 -12.73 12.00
CA LEU A 53 -8.84 -11.55 12.75
C LEU A 53 -10.19 -11.73 13.46
N ARG A 54 -11.13 -12.44 12.82
CA ARG A 54 -12.42 -12.78 13.44
C ARG A 54 -12.33 -13.80 14.58
N GLU A 55 -11.30 -14.64 14.60
CA GLU A 55 -11.05 -15.53 15.74
C GLU A 55 -10.74 -14.73 17.01
N SER A 56 -10.03 -13.60 16.87
CA SER A 56 -9.69 -12.71 17.99
C SER A 56 -10.72 -11.60 18.22
N TYR A 57 -11.39 -11.15 17.16
CA TYR A 57 -12.35 -10.05 17.16
C TYR A 57 -13.62 -10.46 16.38
N PRO A 58 -14.57 -11.17 17.01
CA PRO A 58 -15.74 -11.73 16.32
C PRO A 58 -16.64 -10.66 15.69
N GLU A 59 -16.67 -9.45 16.26
CA GLU A 59 -17.46 -8.33 15.77
C GLU A 59 -16.74 -7.49 14.70
N ALA A 60 -15.52 -7.86 14.30
CA ALA A 60 -14.81 -7.17 13.25
C ALA A 60 -15.50 -7.41 11.89
N ASP A 61 -16.09 -6.36 11.34
CA ASP A 61 -16.58 -6.29 9.97
C ASP A 61 -15.76 -5.25 9.19
N PRO A 62 -14.65 -5.66 8.55
CA PRO A 62 -13.78 -4.72 7.87
C PRO A 62 -14.48 -4.12 6.65
N GLN A 63 -14.49 -2.79 6.56
CA GLN A 63 -15.02 -2.07 5.42
C GLN A 63 -13.92 -1.30 4.69
N PRO A 64 -14.02 -1.16 3.35
CA PRO A 64 -13.17 -0.24 2.61
C PRO A 64 -13.28 1.18 3.19
N GLY A 65 -12.14 1.78 3.54
CA GLY A 65 -12.09 3.08 4.21
C GLY A 65 -11.63 3.02 5.66
N ASP A 66 -11.77 1.88 6.34
CA ASP A 66 -11.35 1.72 7.73
C ASP A 66 -9.82 1.83 7.86
N ILE A 67 -9.37 2.38 8.99
CA ILE A 67 -7.94 2.52 9.33
C ILE A 67 -7.59 1.41 10.32
N VAL A 68 -6.58 0.61 9.98
CA VAL A 68 -6.07 -0.46 10.82
C VAL A 68 -4.60 -0.25 11.13
N GLN A 69 -4.19 -0.57 12.35
CA GLN A 69 -2.77 -0.56 12.72
C GLN A 69 -2.13 -1.89 12.36
N ILE A 70 -1.07 -1.85 11.56
CA ILE A 70 -0.26 -3.02 11.26
C ILE A 70 0.98 -2.96 12.13
N LYS A 71 1.17 -3.98 12.98
CA LYS A 71 2.41 -4.17 13.72
C LYS A 71 3.03 -5.51 13.34
N SER A 72 4.12 -5.49 12.59
CA SER A 72 4.87 -6.69 12.21
C SER A 72 6.35 -6.50 12.52
N THR A 73 6.84 -7.21 13.53
CA THR A 73 8.26 -7.18 13.92
C THR A 73 9.17 -7.73 12.82
N LYS A 74 8.69 -8.71 12.02
CA LYS A 74 9.46 -9.31 10.93
C LYS A 74 9.61 -8.39 9.72
N LEU A 75 8.58 -7.59 9.43
CA LEU A 75 8.58 -6.65 8.30
C LEU A 75 9.01 -5.24 8.72
N GLY A 76 9.27 -5.00 10.01
CA GLY A 76 9.57 -3.68 10.54
C GLY A 76 8.42 -2.67 10.39
N LEU A 77 7.19 -3.15 10.17
CA LEU A 77 6.03 -2.30 9.90
C LEU A 77 5.33 -1.96 11.22
N ASN A 78 5.17 -0.67 11.50
CA ASN A 78 4.34 -0.16 12.57
C ASN A 78 3.65 1.12 12.07
N ASP A 79 2.63 0.93 11.23
CA ASP A 79 1.97 2.04 10.57
C ASP A 79 0.44 1.88 10.55
N LEU A 80 -0.26 3.01 10.44
CA LEU A 80 -1.70 3.09 10.27
C LEU A 80 -2.02 3.07 8.78
N VAL A 81 -2.60 1.96 8.32
CA VAL A 81 -2.89 1.77 6.91
C VAL A 81 -4.38 1.61 6.71
N ARG A 82 -4.87 2.14 5.58
CA ARG A 82 -6.29 2.09 5.23
C ARG A 82 -6.63 0.82 4.46
N ILE A 83 -7.81 0.28 4.71
CA ILE A 83 -8.40 -0.78 3.90
C ILE A 83 -8.85 -0.20 2.57
N VAL A 84 -8.26 -0.69 1.48
CA VAL A 84 -8.60 -0.27 0.12
C VAL A 84 -9.66 -1.18 -0.49
N GLN A 85 -9.57 -2.48 -0.22
CA GLN A 85 -10.46 -3.47 -0.79
C GLN A 85 -10.68 -4.62 0.18
N VAL A 86 -11.92 -5.09 0.24
CA VAL A 86 -12.30 -6.30 0.98
C VAL A 86 -12.93 -7.25 -0.03
N LYS A 87 -12.38 -8.46 -0.13
CA LYS A 87 -12.91 -9.53 -0.97
C LYS A 87 -13.34 -10.69 -0.09
N THR A 88 -14.65 -10.83 0.07
CA THR A 88 -15.25 -11.91 0.86
C THR A 88 -15.68 -13.05 -0.05
N ILE A 89 -15.12 -14.23 0.17
CA ILE A 89 -15.50 -15.46 -0.52
C ILE A 89 -16.44 -16.23 0.41
N ARG A 90 -17.66 -16.48 -0.08
CA ARG A 90 -18.68 -17.23 0.65
C ARG A 90 -18.86 -18.60 0.02
N GLY A 91 -18.92 -19.62 0.86
CA GLY A 91 -19.18 -21.00 0.48
C GLY A 91 -20.67 -21.32 0.43
N ILE A 92 -20.98 -22.62 0.36
CA ILE A 92 -22.34 -23.15 0.41
C ILE A 92 -22.98 -22.72 1.75
N ASN A 93 -24.25 -22.31 1.72
CA ASN A 93 -25.00 -21.75 2.85
C ASN A 93 -24.56 -20.36 3.33
N ASN A 94 -23.95 -19.54 2.46
CA ASN A 94 -23.57 -18.15 2.75
C ASN A 94 -22.55 -17.99 3.89
N VAL A 95 -21.85 -19.07 4.25
CA VAL A 95 -20.77 -19.07 5.25
C VAL A 95 -19.55 -18.40 4.63
N ILE A 96 -18.91 -17.48 5.35
CA ILE A 96 -17.68 -16.83 4.90
C ILE A 96 -16.54 -17.85 5.02
N VAL A 97 -16.01 -18.28 3.87
CA VAL A 97 -14.93 -19.27 3.78
C VAL A 97 -13.56 -18.60 3.66
N LYS A 98 -13.51 -17.35 3.19
CA LYS A 98 -12.28 -16.55 3.14
C LYS A 98 -12.60 -15.06 3.07
N GLN A 99 -11.75 -14.24 3.69
CA GLN A 99 -11.85 -12.78 3.57
C GLN A 99 -10.47 -12.18 3.34
N ASP A 100 -10.19 -11.82 2.09
CA ASP A 100 -8.94 -11.18 1.69
C ASP A 100 -9.10 -9.67 1.80
N VAL A 101 -8.27 -9.02 2.61
CA VAL A 101 -8.27 -7.56 2.79
C VAL A 101 -6.96 -6.99 2.27
N THR A 102 -7.09 -6.02 1.36
CA THR A 102 -5.96 -5.30 0.78
C THR A 102 -5.81 -3.95 1.46
N LEU A 103 -4.65 -3.74 2.06
CA LEU A 103 -4.24 -2.50 2.73
C LEU A 103 -3.31 -1.72 1.80
N GLY A 104 -3.51 -0.40 1.75
CA GLY A 104 -2.64 0.47 0.98
C GLY A 104 -3.20 1.88 0.82
N GLU A 105 -2.63 2.62 -0.12
CA GLU A 105 -3.15 3.92 -0.52
C GLU A 105 -4.24 3.79 -1.58
N PHE A 106 -5.30 4.59 -1.50
CA PHE A 106 -6.32 4.62 -2.54
C PHE A 106 -5.73 5.09 -3.87
N ASN A 107 -5.98 4.30 -4.92
CA ASN A 107 -5.79 4.79 -6.28
C ASN A 107 -6.79 5.91 -6.58
N ARG A 108 -6.46 6.75 -7.57
CA ARG A 108 -7.24 7.96 -7.91
C ARG A 108 -8.72 7.65 -8.15
N GLU A 109 -9.04 6.52 -8.77
CA GLU A 109 -10.41 6.06 -9.03
C GLU A 109 -11.17 5.70 -7.74
N GLN A 110 -10.51 5.02 -6.80
CA GLN A 110 -11.10 4.59 -5.52
C GLN A 110 -11.41 5.77 -4.60
N ARG A 111 -10.71 6.90 -4.76
CA ARG A 111 -11.01 8.14 -4.00
C ARG A 111 -12.37 8.75 -4.38
N TYR A 112 -12.88 8.48 -5.58
CA TYR A 112 -14.14 9.06 -6.08
C TYR A 112 -15.33 8.11 -6.04
N MET A 113 -15.13 6.84 -5.64
CA MET A 113 -16.22 5.92 -5.35
C MET A 113 -16.76 6.25 -3.94
N LYS A 114 -17.74 7.16 -3.88
CA LYS A 114 -18.59 7.37 -2.70
C LYS A 114 -19.79 6.43 -2.74
#